data_AF-A0A2W5Q9Z6-F1
#
_entry.id   AF-A0A2W5Q9Z6-F1
#
_cell.length_a   1.000
_cell.length_b   1.000
_cell.length_c   1.000
_cell.angle_alpha   90.00
_cell.angle_beta   90.00
_cell.angle_gamma   90.00
#
_symmetry.space_group_name_H-M   'P 1'
#
loop_
_entity.id
_entity.type
_entity.pdbx_description
1 polymer ?
#
loop_
_entity_poly.entity_id
_entity_poly.type
_entity_poly.pdbx_seq_one_letter_code
_entity_poly.pdbx_strand_id
1 'polypeptide(L)'
;MPVQGHGGPRYAGAVRHRGVAAMLLSSSSFPPSARAPLAAPGPGPEGLAGWLLLPALALLAAPLYLLADALRTVHELLQPGAWEQLASPVAAGYHPLLPSLLHFEILAGIVGFVVGVWAAVAFFRRRASAPGRVIAFFGLALGLQGIGALWAGQLPVAWGAATNPWRAAVPLALLCAVGVPYFIASRRVANTFTR
;
A
#
# COMPACT_ATOMS: atom_id res chain seq x y z
N MET A 1 -71.03 67.45 36.43
CA MET A 1 -70.68 68.24 37.64
C MET A 1 -69.16 68.46 37.64
N PRO A 2 -68.65 69.62 38.08
CA PRO A 2 -67.75 70.48 37.28
C PRO A 2 -66.32 70.68 37.86
N VAL A 3 -65.57 71.63 37.25
CA VAL A 3 -64.34 72.36 37.68
C VAL A 3 -63.04 71.83 37.03
N GLN A 4 -62.50 72.45 35.94
CA GLN A 4 -61.58 73.62 35.85
C GLN A 4 -60.24 73.43 36.60
N GLY A 5 -59.05 73.84 36.14
CA GLY A 5 -58.61 74.74 35.06
C GLY A 5 -57.12 74.50 34.72
N HIS A 6 -56.67 74.92 33.53
CA HIS A 6 -55.85 76.12 33.27
C HIS A 6 -54.42 76.13 33.84
N GLY A 7 -53.44 76.30 32.94
CA GLY A 7 -52.16 76.98 33.24
C GLY A 7 -50.90 76.32 32.67
N GLY A 8 -50.47 76.70 31.45
CA GLY A 8 -49.03 76.68 31.11
C GLY A 8 -48.36 77.97 31.65
N PRO A 9 -47.20 78.39 31.12
CA PRO A 9 -45.95 77.71 30.78
C PRO A 9 -44.76 78.27 31.61
N ARG A 10 -43.52 77.73 31.51
CA ARG A 10 -42.25 78.48 31.32
C ARG A 10 -40.98 77.66 31.59
N TYR A 11 -40.05 77.89 30.66
CA TYR A 11 -38.62 77.63 30.54
C TYR A 11 -37.75 77.67 31.81
N ALA A 12 -36.80 76.74 31.90
CA ALA A 12 -35.38 76.90 32.31
C ALA A 12 -34.79 75.48 32.35
N GLY A 13 -33.84 75.09 31.50
CA GLY A 13 -32.49 75.60 31.50
C GLY A 13 -31.61 74.61 32.27
N ALA A 14 -30.81 73.80 31.57
CA ALA A 14 -29.50 73.30 32.00
C ALA A 14 -28.98 72.26 30.99
N VAL A 15 -28.25 72.75 29.99
CA VAL A 15 -27.23 71.95 29.31
C VAL A 15 -26.17 71.60 30.34
N ARG A 16 -25.98 70.32 30.64
CA ARG A 16 -24.82 69.85 31.40
C ARG A 16 -24.09 68.79 30.59
N HIS A 17 -22.93 69.20 30.09
CA HIS A 17 -21.91 68.36 29.49
C HIS A 17 -21.68 67.09 30.32
N ARG A 18 -21.97 65.93 29.73
CA ARG A 18 -21.40 64.64 30.09
C ARG A 18 -20.75 64.13 28.81
N GLY A 19 -19.43 64.18 28.69
CA GLY A 19 -18.56 63.37 29.54
C GLY A 19 -18.34 62.06 28.80
N VAL A 20 -17.41 62.11 27.85
CA VAL A 20 -16.84 61.00 27.10
C VAL A 20 -16.16 60.06 28.10
N ALA A 21 -16.89 59.13 28.74
CA ALA A 21 -16.28 58.18 29.68
C ALA A 21 -17.14 56.97 30.12
N ALA A 22 -18.36 56.77 29.63
CA ALA A 22 -19.24 55.72 30.15
C ALA A 22 -20.08 55.03 29.07
N MET A 23 -19.40 54.52 28.04
CA MET A 23 -19.87 53.43 27.21
C MET A 23 -19.11 52.19 27.72
N LEU A 24 -19.44 51.74 28.94
CA LEU A 24 -20.18 50.49 29.11
C LEU A 24 -19.61 49.46 28.12
N LEU A 25 -18.54 48.75 28.47
CA LEU A 25 -18.66 47.45 29.16
C LEU A 25 -19.96 46.72 28.78
N SER A 26 -20.27 46.68 27.49
CA SER A 26 -21.16 45.68 26.92
C SER A 26 -20.39 44.37 27.02
N SER A 27 -20.64 43.68 28.12
CA SER A 27 -20.27 42.29 28.31
C SER A 27 -20.84 41.51 27.13
N SER A 28 -20.00 41.31 26.11
CA SER A 28 -20.17 40.22 25.16
C SER A 28 -20.07 38.93 25.97
N SER A 29 -21.22 38.56 26.53
CA SER A 29 -21.48 37.23 27.05
C SER A 29 -21.42 36.34 25.83
N PHE A 30 -20.21 35.93 25.45
CA PHE A 30 -20.03 34.83 24.53
C PHE A 30 -20.81 33.68 25.20
N PRO A 31 -21.89 33.15 24.59
CA PRO A 31 -22.40 31.89 25.08
C PRO A 31 -21.19 30.95 25.05
N PRO A 32 -20.93 30.16 26.12
CA PRO A 32 -19.93 29.11 26.02
C PRO A 32 -20.37 28.31 24.80
N SER A 33 -19.65 28.47 23.69
CA SER A 33 -19.87 27.64 22.52
C SER A 33 -19.73 26.26 23.10
N ALA A 34 -20.86 25.55 23.16
CA ALA A 34 -20.86 24.15 23.48
C ALA A 34 -19.78 23.62 22.56
N ARG A 35 -18.63 23.23 23.13
CA ARG A 35 -17.60 22.55 22.38
C ARG A 35 -18.34 21.29 21.98
N ALA A 36 -18.95 21.31 20.80
CA ALA A 36 -19.41 20.12 20.15
C ALA A 36 -18.20 19.20 20.28
N PRO A 37 -18.32 18.07 21.00
CA PRO A 37 -17.20 17.17 21.14
C PRO A 37 -16.71 16.96 19.72
N LEU A 38 -15.45 17.35 19.45
CA LEU A 38 -14.84 17.18 18.14
C LEU A 38 -15.23 15.79 17.70
N ALA A 39 -16.07 15.68 16.66
CA ALA A 39 -16.66 14.42 16.25
C ALA A 39 -15.52 13.40 16.28
N ALA A 40 -15.63 12.40 17.17
CA ALA A 40 -14.56 11.43 17.35
C ALA A 40 -14.16 10.97 15.95
N PRO A 41 -12.87 11.03 15.57
CA PRO A 41 -12.46 10.77 14.20
C PRO A 41 -13.12 9.45 13.79
N GLY A 42 -14.06 9.55 12.84
CA GLY A 42 -14.87 8.40 12.43
C GLY A 42 -13.94 7.25 12.03
N PRO A 43 -14.39 5.99 12.15
CA PRO A 43 -13.57 4.84 11.80
C PRO A 43 -12.96 5.10 10.42
N GLY A 44 -11.64 5.24 10.40
CA GLY A 44 -10.90 5.57 9.18
C GLY A 44 -11.23 4.55 8.10
N PRO A 45 -11.04 4.89 6.83
CA PRO A 45 -11.54 4.07 5.73
C PRO A 45 -11.22 2.57 5.85
N GLU A 46 -12.21 1.72 5.60
CA GLU A 46 -12.14 0.26 5.77
C GLU A 46 -12.35 -0.49 4.44
N GLY A 47 -11.91 -1.75 4.39
CA GLY A 47 -12.15 -2.65 3.26
C GLY A 47 -11.10 -2.62 2.14
N LEU A 48 -11.28 -3.51 1.17
CA LEU A 48 -10.40 -3.66 0.01
C LEU A 48 -10.72 -2.58 -1.06
N ALA A 49 -10.32 -1.34 -0.81
CA ALA A 49 -10.57 -0.22 -1.73
C ALA A 49 -9.37 0.73 -1.82
N GLY A 50 -9.37 1.56 -2.87
CA GLY A 50 -8.32 2.56 -3.13
C GLY A 50 -6.96 1.89 -3.34
N TRP A 51 -5.94 2.38 -2.63
CA TRP A 51 -4.56 1.87 -2.72
C TRP A 51 -4.39 0.38 -2.38
N LEU A 52 -5.35 -0.25 -1.68
CA LEU A 52 -5.31 -1.69 -1.40
C LEU A 52 -5.63 -2.56 -2.63
N LEU A 53 -6.21 -1.98 -3.69
CA LEU A 53 -6.49 -2.70 -4.95
C LEU A 53 -5.21 -3.05 -5.71
N LEU A 54 -4.17 -2.22 -5.61
CA LEU A 54 -2.88 -2.47 -6.24
C LEU A 54 -2.22 -3.76 -5.71
N PRO A 55 -2.03 -3.93 -4.39
CA PRO A 55 -1.58 -5.20 -3.83
C PRO A 55 -2.52 -6.36 -4.13
N ALA A 56 -3.85 -6.14 -4.09
CA ALA A 56 -4.82 -7.20 -4.40
C ALA A 56 -4.66 -7.73 -5.83
N LEU A 57 -4.49 -6.82 -6.80
CA LEU A 57 -4.25 -7.14 -8.19
C LEU A 57 -2.89 -7.81 -8.37
N ALA A 58 -1.84 -7.31 -7.71
CA ALA A 58 -0.52 -7.92 -7.75
C ALA A 58 -0.52 -9.35 -7.20
N LEU A 59 -1.22 -9.59 -6.08
CA LEU A 59 -1.39 -10.93 -5.48
C LEU A 59 -2.18 -11.89 -6.37
N LEU A 60 -3.11 -11.40 -7.18
CA LEU A 60 -3.84 -12.20 -8.17
C LEU A 60 -3.02 -12.45 -9.44
N ALA A 61 -2.31 -11.44 -9.91
CA ALA A 61 -1.50 -11.52 -11.13
C ALA A 61 -0.24 -12.37 -10.93
N ALA A 62 0.37 -12.35 -9.74
CA ALA A 62 1.61 -13.08 -9.45
C ALA A 62 1.52 -14.59 -9.75
N PRO A 63 0.56 -15.37 -9.21
CA PRO A 63 0.47 -16.80 -9.50
C PRO A 63 0.16 -17.08 -10.98
N LEU A 64 -0.61 -16.21 -11.65
CA LEU A 64 -0.90 -16.35 -13.08
C LEU A 64 0.36 -16.09 -13.93
N TYR A 65 1.13 -15.08 -13.56
CA TYR A 65 2.41 -14.78 -14.20
C TYR A 65 3.41 -15.92 -14.02
N LEU A 66 3.57 -16.42 -12.79
CA LEU A 66 4.46 -17.56 -12.51
C LEU A 66 4.05 -18.81 -13.30
N LEU A 67 2.75 -19.07 -13.41
CA LEU A 67 2.24 -20.19 -14.20
C LEU A 67 2.52 -20.00 -15.70
N ALA A 68 2.26 -18.81 -16.24
CA ALA A 68 2.52 -18.52 -17.65
C ALA A 68 4.02 -18.63 -18.00
N ASP A 69 4.88 -18.11 -17.12
CA ASP A 69 6.34 -18.21 -17.26
C ASP A 69 6.81 -19.66 -17.20
N ALA A 70 6.30 -20.44 -16.24
CA ALA A 70 6.60 -21.87 -16.15
C ALA A 70 6.16 -22.65 -17.42
N LEU A 71 4.97 -22.37 -17.94
CA LEU A 71 4.47 -22.99 -19.18
C LEU A 71 5.33 -22.62 -20.38
N ARG A 72 5.77 -21.36 -20.48
CA ARG A 72 6.68 -20.91 -21.52
C ARG A 72 8.03 -21.62 -21.43
N THR A 73 8.61 -21.70 -20.23
CA THR A 73 9.90 -22.38 -20.01
C THR A 73 9.80 -23.87 -20.38
N VAL A 74 8.74 -24.55 -19.96
CA VAL A 74 8.50 -25.95 -20.35
C VAL A 74 8.36 -26.07 -21.87
N HIS A 75 7.62 -25.17 -22.52
CA HIS A 75 7.47 -25.18 -23.97
C HIS A 75 8.81 -24.98 -24.70
N GLU A 76 9.66 -24.05 -24.23
CA GLU A 76 11.00 -23.83 -24.78
C GLU A 76 11.91 -25.06 -24.58
N LEU A 77 11.84 -25.72 -23.41
CA LEU A 77 12.61 -26.95 -23.13
C LEU A 77 12.17 -28.16 -23.96
N LEU A 78 10.89 -28.22 -24.34
CA LEU A 78 10.33 -29.28 -25.18
C LEU A 78 10.64 -29.09 -26.67
N GLN A 79 11.23 -27.97 -27.08
CA GLN A 79 11.65 -27.78 -28.46
C GLN A 79 12.73 -28.81 -28.84
N PRO A 80 12.71 -29.34 -30.08
CA PRO A 80 13.70 -30.32 -30.52
C PRO A 80 15.14 -29.81 -30.31
N GLY A 81 15.97 -30.60 -29.63
CA GLY A 81 17.38 -30.28 -29.36
C GLY A 81 17.63 -29.26 -28.23
N ALA A 82 16.61 -28.60 -27.67
CA ALA A 82 16.80 -27.64 -26.57
C ALA A 82 17.25 -28.35 -25.29
N TRP A 83 16.59 -29.45 -24.93
CA TRP A 83 17.02 -30.29 -23.80
C TRP A 83 18.43 -30.85 -23.99
N GLU A 84 18.78 -31.28 -25.20
CA GLU A 84 20.09 -31.86 -25.52
C GLU A 84 21.22 -30.85 -25.36
N GLN A 85 20.98 -29.57 -25.71
CA GLN A 85 21.94 -28.49 -25.49
C GLN A 85 22.19 -28.19 -24.01
N LEU A 86 21.18 -28.42 -23.15
CA LEU A 86 21.24 -28.14 -21.71
C LEU A 86 21.69 -29.36 -20.88
N ALA A 87 21.40 -30.57 -21.35
CA ALA A 87 21.62 -31.82 -20.62
C ALA A 87 22.87 -32.58 -21.06
N SER A 88 23.40 -32.33 -22.27
CA SER A 88 24.59 -33.03 -22.78
C SER A 88 25.88 -32.30 -22.37
N PRO A 89 26.80 -32.95 -21.64
CA PRO A 89 28.10 -32.37 -21.30
C PRO A 89 28.97 -32.06 -22.53
N VAL A 90 28.64 -32.65 -23.69
CA VAL A 90 29.37 -32.49 -24.96
C VAL A 90 28.84 -31.30 -25.76
N ALA A 91 27.69 -30.73 -25.38
CA ALA A 91 27.12 -29.57 -26.06
C ALA A 91 27.93 -28.29 -25.75
N ALA A 92 28.13 -27.45 -26.76
CA ALA A 92 28.88 -26.20 -26.62
C ALA A 92 28.25 -25.20 -25.62
N GLY A 93 26.94 -25.33 -25.34
CA GLY A 93 26.20 -24.51 -24.39
C GLY A 93 26.14 -25.07 -22.96
N TYR A 94 26.71 -26.25 -22.71
CA TYR A 94 26.62 -26.89 -21.40
C TYR A 94 27.51 -26.18 -20.38
N HIS A 95 26.94 -25.95 -19.20
CA HIS A 95 27.69 -25.49 -18.03
C HIS A 95 27.38 -26.37 -16.82
N PRO A 96 28.38 -26.81 -16.04
CA PRO A 96 28.14 -27.70 -14.88
C PRO A 96 27.18 -27.14 -13.82
N LEU A 97 27.05 -25.81 -13.71
CA LEU A 97 26.12 -25.16 -12.77
C LEU A 97 24.66 -25.13 -13.26
N LEU A 98 24.43 -25.37 -14.54
CA LEU A 98 23.13 -25.23 -15.17
C LEU A 98 22.07 -26.20 -14.61
N PRO A 99 22.39 -27.49 -14.38
CA PRO A 99 21.43 -28.41 -13.75
C PRO A 99 21.04 -27.95 -12.35
N SER A 100 22.00 -27.57 -11.50
CA SER A 100 21.70 -27.08 -10.14
C SER A 100 20.87 -25.81 -10.13
N LEU A 101 21.13 -24.89 -11.08
CA LEU A 101 20.35 -23.67 -11.24
C LEU A 101 18.90 -23.99 -11.63
N LEU A 102 18.68 -24.87 -12.61
CA LEU A 102 17.34 -25.28 -13.04
C LEU A 102 16.54 -25.93 -11.90
N HIS A 103 17.16 -26.82 -11.10
CA HIS A 103 16.49 -27.42 -9.94
C HIS A 103 16.07 -26.35 -8.93
N PHE A 104 16.94 -25.37 -8.69
CA PHE A 104 16.61 -24.26 -7.80
C PHE A 104 15.51 -23.37 -8.35
N GLU A 105 15.53 -23.00 -9.63
CA GLU A 105 14.48 -22.17 -10.23
C GLU A 105 13.11 -22.86 -10.15
N ILE A 106 13.05 -24.16 -10.44
CA ILE A 106 11.82 -24.96 -10.30
C ILE A 106 11.35 -24.96 -8.85
N LEU A 107 12.23 -25.25 -7.89
CA LEU A 107 11.89 -25.30 -6.48
C LEU A 107 11.45 -23.93 -5.96
N ALA A 108 12.17 -22.87 -6.33
CA ALA A 108 11.86 -21.48 -6.00
C ALA A 108 10.49 -21.07 -6.57
N GLY A 109 10.19 -21.46 -7.81
CA GLY A 109 8.88 -21.24 -8.44
C GLY A 109 7.75 -21.94 -7.69
N ILE A 110 7.93 -23.20 -7.30
CA ILE A 110 6.93 -23.96 -6.52
C ILE A 110 6.71 -23.32 -5.16
N VAL A 111 7.79 -23.01 -4.43
CA VAL A 111 7.73 -22.37 -3.11
C VAL A 111 7.05 -21.00 -3.22
N GLY A 112 7.45 -20.20 -4.21
CA GLY A 112 6.87 -18.88 -4.49
C GLY A 112 5.37 -18.98 -4.80
N PHE A 113 4.95 -19.95 -5.61
CA PHE A 113 3.55 -20.17 -5.92
C PHE A 113 2.73 -20.55 -4.68
N VAL A 114 3.20 -21.53 -3.89
CA VAL A 114 2.50 -22.00 -2.68
C VAL A 114 2.38 -20.88 -1.65
N VAL A 115 3.47 -20.17 -1.37
CA VAL A 115 3.47 -19.07 -0.39
C VAL A 115 2.64 -17.89 -0.91
N GLY A 116 2.67 -17.61 -2.21
CA GLY A 116 1.86 -16.58 -2.86
C GLY A 116 0.36 -16.86 -2.71
N VAL A 117 -0.08 -18.09 -3.01
CA VAL A 117 -1.48 -18.50 -2.81
C VAL A 117 -1.86 -18.41 -1.34
N TRP A 118 -1.01 -18.86 -0.42
CA TRP A 118 -1.26 -18.77 1.02
C TRP A 118 -1.41 -17.33 1.52
N ALA A 119 -0.57 -16.41 1.03
CA ALA A 119 -0.66 -14.98 1.32
C ALA A 119 -1.93 -14.36 0.71
N ALA A 120 -2.26 -14.70 -0.54
CA ALA A 120 -3.47 -14.24 -1.21
C ALA A 120 -4.74 -14.67 -0.48
N VAL A 121 -4.84 -15.95 -0.07
CA VAL A 121 -5.97 -16.44 0.71
C VAL A 121 -6.13 -15.67 2.02
N ALA A 122 -5.03 -15.42 2.75
CA ALA A 122 -5.10 -14.63 3.98
C ALA A 122 -5.55 -13.18 3.71
N PHE A 123 -5.06 -12.58 2.64
CA PHE A 123 -5.39 -11.23 2.20
C PHE A 123 -6.88 -11.10 1.85
N PHE A 124 -7.42 -11.98 1.01
CA PHE A 124 -8.83 -11.94 0.64
C PHE A 124 -9.77 -12.31 1.79
N ARG A 125 -9.31 -13.13 2.75
CA ARG A 125 -10.06 -13.41 3.99
C ARG A 125 -9.95 -12.30 5.04
N ARG A 126 -9.22 -11.21 4.76
CA ARG A 126 -9.04 -10.04 5.64
C ARG A 126 -8.52 -10.40 7.03
N ARG A 127 -7.67 -11.43 7.10
CA ARG A 127 -7.12 -11.91 8.38
C ARG A 127 -6.13 -10.90 8.95
N ALA A 128 -6.07 -10.72 10.27
CA ALA A 128 -5.12 -9.83 10.93
C ALA A 128 -3.64 -10.18 10.64
N SER A 129 -3.37 -11.45 10.31
CA SER A 129 -2.03 -11.91 9.88
C SER A 129 -1.72 -11.65 8.40
N ALA A 130 -2.67 -11.18 7.59
CA ALA A 130 -2.48 -11.02 6.16
C ALA A 130 -1.36 -10.02 5.79
N PRO A 131 -1.24 -8.83 6.41
CA PRO A 131 -0.16 -7.90 6.09
C PRO A 131 1.23 -8.54 6.30
N GLY A 132 1.40 -9.25 7.41
CA GLY A 132 2.64 -9.98 7.70
C GLY A 132 2.95 -11.07 6.68
N ARG A 133 1.94 -11.83 6.23
CA ARG A 133 2.12 -12.87 5.19
C ARG A 133 2.46 -12.30 3.83
N VAL A 134 1.87 -11.16 3.45
CA VAL A 134 2.17 -10.49 2.19
C VAL A 134 3.59 -9.92 2.21
N ILE A 135 4.02 -9.31 3.32
CA ILE A 135 5.41 -8.86 3.48
C ILE A 135 6.38 -10.05 3.42
N ALA A 136 6.07 -11.16 4.11
CA ALA A 136 6.88 -12.36 4.07
C ALA A 136 6.96 -12.95 2.66
N PHE A 137 5.86 -12.98 1.91
CA PHE A 137 5.84 -13.40 0.51
C PHE A 137 6.72 -12.51 -0.36
N PHE A 138 6.62 -11.18 -0.24
CA PHE A 138 7.44 -10.24 -0.99
C PHE A 138 8.93 -10.39 -0.67
N GLY A 139 9.29 -10.53 0.61
CA GLY A 139 10.67 -10.78 1.03
C GLY A 139 11.21 -12.10 0.50
N LEU A 140 10.42 -13.17 0.60
CA LEU A 140 10.79 -14.49 0.10
C LEU A 140 10.97 -14.48 -1.43
N ALA A 141 10.02 -13.91 -2.17
CA ALA A 141 10.08 -13.81 -3.62
C ALA A 141 11.31 -13.01 -4.06
N LEU A 142 11.59 -11.87 -3.40
CA LEU A 142 12.77 -11.08 -3.70
C LEU A 142 14.06 -11.83 -3.40
N GLY A 143 14.12 -12.56 -2.28
CA GLY A 143 15.26 -13.39 -1.91
C GLY A 143 15.51 -14.52 -2.92
N LEU A 144 14.47 -15.26 -3.28
CA LEU A 144 14.56 -16.36 -4.27
C LEU A 144 15.01 -15.84 -5.64
N GLN A 145 14.41 -14.75 -6.13
CA GLN A 145 14.80 -14.12 -7.39
C GLN A 145 16.22 -13.56 -7.34
N GLY A 146 16.63 -12.96 -6.22
CA GLY A 146 17.98 -12.43 -6.02
C GLY A 146 19.04 -13.53 -6.00
N ILE A 147 18.79 -14.62 -5.28
CA ILE A 147 19.68 -15.79 -5.24
C ILE A 147 19.81 -16.39 -6.65
N GLY A 148 18.68 -16.61 -7.34
CA GLY A 148 18.68 -17.11 -8.72
C GLY A 148 19.47 -16.19 -9.65
N ALA A 149 19.29 -14.87 -9.53
CA ALA A 149 20.01 -13.92 -10.37
C ALA A 149 21.52 -13.90 -10.12
N LEU A 150 21.94 -13.98 -8.85
CA LEU A 150 23.35 -14.07 -8.47
C LEU A 150 23.99 -15.37 -8.96
N TRP A 151 23.27 -16.49 -8.86
CA TRP A 151 23.75 -17.79 -9.34
C TRP A 151 23.83 -17.83 -10.87
N ALA A 152 22.78 -17.36 -11.54
CA ALA A 152 22.74 -17.23 -12.99
C ALA A 152 23.91 -16.35 -13.48
N GLY A 153 24.21 -15.24 -12.80
CA GLY A 153 25.32 -14.34 -13.14
C GLY A 153 26.72 -14.98 -13.14
N GLN A 154 26.89 -16.20 -12.61
CA GLN A 154 28.15 -16.95 -12.70
C GLN A 154 28.33 -17.69 -14.03
N LEU A 155 27.28 -17.82 -14.84
CA LEU A 155 27.39 -18.45 -16.15
C LEU A 155 28.13 -17.53 -17.15
N PRO A 156 29.03 -18.08 -17.98
CA PRO A 156 29.76 -17.32 -18.99
C PRO A 156 28.90 -17.04 -20.23
N VAL A 157 27.73 -16.42 -20.03
CA VAL A 157 26.77 -16.11 -21.10
C VAL A 157 26.67 -14.61 -21.33
N ALA A 158 26.50 -14.20 -22.58
CA ALA A 158 26.21 -12.81 -22.91
C ALA A 158 24.76 -12.50 -22.54
N TRP A 159 24.56 -11.68 -21.52
CA TRP A 159 23.22 -11.27 -21.08
C TRP A 159 22.63 -10.22 -22.03
N GLY A 160 21.50 -10.54 -22.64
CA GLY A 160 20.65 -9.61 -23.38
C GLY A 160 19.40 -9.24 -22.59
N ALA A 161 18.53 -8.37 -23.13
CA ALA A 161 17.28 -7.97 -22.47
C ALA A 161 16.39 -9.17 -22.10
N ALA A 162 16.35 -10.19 -22.97
CA ALA A 162 15.58 -11.42 -22.77
C ALA A 162 16.23 -12.46 -21.86
N THR A 163 17.54 -12.37 -21.59
CA THR A 163 18.25 -13.32 -20.71
C THR A 163 18.74 -12.71 -19.41
N ASN A 164 18.64 -11.38 -19.24
CA ASN A 164 19.13 -10.69 -18.05
C ASN A 164 18.53 -11.27 -16.75
N PRO A 165 19.37 -11.82 -15.84
CA PRO A 165 18.91 -12.46 -14.62
C PRO A 165 18.20 -11.50 -13.65
N TRP A 166 18.49 -10.20 -13.75
CA TRP A 166 17.90 -9.16 -12.90
C TRP A 166 16.54 -8.65 -13.39
N ARG A 167 16.08 -9.06 -14.59
CA ARG A 167 14.84 -8.57 -15.20
C ARG A 167 13.62 -8.69 -14.28
N ALA A 168 13.53 -9.78 -13.54
CA ALA A 168 12.42 -10.04 -12.63
C ALA A 168 12.69 -9.54 -11.20
N ALA A 169 13.94 -9.49 -10.75
CA ALA A 169 14.30 -9.07 -9.40
C ALA A 169 14.17 -7.55 -9.19
N VAL A 170 14.52 -6.73 -10.19
CA VAL A 170 14.50 -5.26 -10.04
C VAL A 170 13.07 -4.69 -9.90
N PRO A 171 12.09 -5.02 -10.75
CA PRO A 171 10.71 -4.55 -10.57
C PRO A 171 10.11 -5.03 -9.26
N LEU A 172 10.44 -6.26 -8.85
CA LEU A 172 10.00 -6.81 -7.57
C LEU A 172 10.60 -6.05 -6.39
N ALA A 173 11.90 -5.69 -6.44
CA ALA A 173 12.54 -4.88 -5.41
C ALA A 173 11.87 -3.51 -5.26
N LEU A 174 11.51 -2.86 -6.38
CA LEU A 174 10.77 -1.60 -6.37
C LEU A 174 9.37 -1.76 -5.77
N LEU A 175 8.68 -2.84 -6.12
CA LEU A 175 7.37 -3.18 -5.54
C LEU A 175 7.49 -3.41 -4.03
N CYS A 176 8.52 -4.10 -3.56
CA CYS A 176 8.80 -4.29 -2.13
C CYS A 176 9.09 -2.95 -1.43
N ALA A 177 9.93 -2.10 -2.03
CA ALA A 177 10.33 -0.81 -1.46
C ALA A 177 9.14 0.13 -1.23
N VAL A 178 8.11 0.06 -2.07
CA VAL A 178 6.88 0.85 -1.91
C VAL A 178 5.82 0.10 -1.08
N GLY A 179 5.65 -1.19 -1.33
CA GLY A 179 4.59 -2.00 -0.74
C GLY A 179 4.80 -2.32 0.74
N VAL A 180 6.01 -2.71 1.13
CA VAL A 180 6.32 -3.07 2.53
C VAL A 180 6.04 -1.92 3.50
N PRO A 181 6.56 -0.68 3.30
CA PRO A 181 6.25 0.41 4.22
C PRO A 181 4.76 0.76 4.22
N TYR A 182 4.06 0.63 3.09
CA TYR A 182 2.62 0.82 3.02
C TYR A 182 1.86 -0.19 3.91
N PHE A 183 2.23 -1.48 3.86
CA PHE A 183 1.60 -2.52 4.69
C PHE A 183 1.88 -2.37 6.19
N ILE A 184 2.98 -1.73 6.57
CA ILE A 184 3.34 -1.52 7.98
C ILE A 184 2.68 -0.25 8.54
N ALA A 185 2.71 0.87 7.80
CA ALA A 185 2.34 2.19 8.33
C ALA A 185 0.90 2.63 8.03
N SER A 186 0.21 1.99 7.08
CA SER A 186 -1.09 2.46 6.60
C SER A 186 -2.23 2.18 7.60
N ARG A 187 -2.91 3.25 8.04
CA ARG A 187 -4.14 3.17 8.85
C ARG A 187 -5.26 2.36 8.16
N ARG A 188 -5.35 2.40 6.83
CA ARG A 188 -6.32 1.59 6.06
C ARG A 188 -6.04 0.09 6.21
N VAL A 189 -4.77 -0.31 6.18
CA VAL A 189 -4.36 -1.71 6.35
C VAL A 189 -4.73 -2.16 7.76
N ALA A 190 -4.37 -1.37 8.78
CA ALA A 190 -4.73 -1.64 10.17
C ALA A 190 -6.26 -1.79 10.37
N ASN A 191 -7.07 -0.94 9.74
CA ASN A 191 -8.53 -1.01 9.86
C ASN A 191 -9.16 -2.16 9.06
N THR A 192 -8.55 -2.58 7.95
CA THR A 192 -9.11 -3.62 7.05
C THR A 192 -8.81 -5.04 7.55
N PHE A 193 -7.65 -5.25 8.16
CA PHE A 193 -7.16 -6.55 8.60
C PHE A 193 -7.27 -6.70 10.11
N THR A 194 -8.50 -6.73 10.62
CA THR A 194 -8.79 -6.83 12.06
C THR A 194 -9.41 -8.17 12.48
N ARG A 195 -9.77 -9.04 11.52
CA ARG A 195 -10.47 -10.32 11.75
C ARG A 195 -9.56 -11.54 11.85
#